data_AF-A0A836UI71-F1
#
_entry.id   AF-A0A836UI71-F1
#
_cell.length_a   1.000
_cell.length_b   1.000
_cell.length_c   1.000
_cell.angle_alpha   90.00
_cell.angle_beta   90.00
_cell.angle_gamma   90.00
#
_symmetry.space_group_name_H-M   'P 1'
#
loop_
_entity.id
_entity.type
_entity.pdbx_description
1 polymer ?
#
loop_
_entity_poly.entity_id
_entity_poly.type
_entity_poly.pdbx_seq_one_letter_code
_entity_poly.pdbx_strand_id
1 'polypeptide(L)'
;MMDASAHEIVAGGVLRQELAFQLQKIVISAPVLRERSDDILQLAAHFMALVAEHLNKKVPSLSPEAEVALKRYAWSGNVREWEHCVSGAVVAAERATLNPADLAME
;
A
#
# COMPACT_ATOMS: atom_id res chain seq x y z
N MET A 1 -6.25 8.92 -10.26
CA MET A 1 -5.80 8.37 -11.55
C MET A 1 -6.91 7.47 -12.07
N MET A 2 -7.38 7.68 -13.29
CA MET A 2 -8.66 7.17 -13.84
C MET A 2 -8.82 5.65 -13.69
N ASP A 3 -9.86 5.26 -12.97
CA ASP A 3 -10.39 3.90 -12.93
C ASP A 3 -11.23 3.68 -14.20
N ALA A 4 -10.57 3.66 -15.36
CA ALA A 4 -11.25 3.43 -16.64
C ALA A 4 -11.64 1.95 -16.68
N SER A 5 -12.93 1.67 -16.81
CA SER A 5 -13.41 0.29 -16.89
C SER A 5 -12.81 -0.36 -18.13
N ALA A 6 -12.52 -1.67 -18.07
CA ALA A 6 -11.98 -2.40 -19.22
C ALA A 6 -12.82 -2.20 -20.51
N HIS A 7 -14.11 -1.89 -20.37
CA HIS A 7 -15.01 -1.56 -21.46
C HIS A 7 -14.66 -0.24 -22.19
N GLU A 8 -14.24 0.80 -21.46
CA GLU A 8 -13.84 2.10 -22.02
C GLU A 8 -12.51 2.02 -22.78
N ILE A 9 -11.57 1.20 -22.28
CA ILE A 9 -10.25 0.99 -22.91
C ILE A 9 -10.39 0.17 -24.20
N VAL A 10 -11.34 -0.78 -24.25
CA VAL A 10 -11.69 -1.51 -25.48
C VAL A 10 -12.36 -0.59 -26.50
N ALA A 11 -13.31 0.24 -26.06
CA ALA A 11 -13.99 1.20 -26.93
C ALA A 11 -13.02 2.24 -27.54
N GLY A 12 -11.97 2.61 -26.79
CA GLY A 12 -10.90 3.49 -27.26
C GLY A 12 -9.85 2.83 -28.18
N GLY A 13 -9.98 1.53 -28.50
CA GLY A 13 -9.04 0.80 -29.37
C GLY A 13 -7.67 0.49 -28.74
N VAL A 14 -7.48 0.82 -27.47
CA VAL A 14 -6.23 0.59 -26.72
C VAL A 14 -6.10 -0.87 -26.30
N LEU A 15 -7.22 -1.56 -26.10
CA LEU A 15 -7.27 -2.98 -25.75
C LEU A 15 -8.11 -3.75 -26.76
N ARG A 16 -7.58 -4.86 -27.30
CA ARG A 16 -8.36 -5.73 -28.19
C ARG A 16 -9.49 -6.40 -27.41
N GLN A 17 -10.67 -6.42 -27.99
CA GLN A 17 -11.88 -6.97 -27.39
C GLN A 17 -11.69 -8.42 -26.92
N GLU A 18 -11.03 -9.25 -27.71
CA GLU A 18 -10.78 -10.66 -27.39
C GLU A 18 -9.87 -10.83 -26.16
N LEU A 19 -8.86 -9.97 -26.00
CA LEU A 19 -7.98 -9.96 -24.84
C LEU A 19 -8.72 -9.47 -23.58
N ALA A 20 -9.60 -8.48 -23.73
CA ALA A 20 -10.43 -8.00 -22.63
C ALA A 20 -11.36 -9.11 -22.10
N PHE A 21 -11.97 -9.89 -22.98
CA PHE A 21 -12.79 -11.05 -22.60
C PHE A 21 -11.99 -12.15 -21.88
N GLN A 22 -10.72 -12.38 -22.24
CA GLN A 22 -9.87 -13.36 -21.53
C GLN A 22 -9.46 -12.87 -20.14
N LEU A 23 -9.13 -11.57 -20.00
CA LEU A 23 -8.72 -10.97 -18.73
C LEU A 23 -9.88 -10.84 -17.73
N GLN A 24 -11.12 -10.70 -18.19
CA GLN A 24 -12.31 -10.58 -17.34
C GLN A 24 -12.83 -11.91 -16.77
N LYS A 25 -12.23 -13.06 -17.11
CA LYS A 25 -12.72 -14.37 -16.65
C LYS A 25 -12.68 -14.54 -15.14
N ILE A 26 -11.75 -13.88 -14.45
CA ILE A 26 -11.66 -13.84 -12.99
C ILE A 26 -11.27 -12.41 -12.61
N VAL A 27 -12.24 -11.62 -12.15
CA VAL A 27 -11.98 -10.27 -11.61
C VAL A 27 -11.90 -10.37 -10.10
N ILE A 28 -10.70 -10.19 -9.55
CA ILE A 28 -10.51 -10.03 -8.10
C ILE A 28 -10.61 -8.55 -7.79
N SER A 29 -11.74 -8.12 -7.22
CA SER A 29 -11.86 -6.76 -6.69
C SER A 29 -11.11 -6.69 -5.37
N ALA A 30 -9.97 -6.00 -5.35
CA ALA A 30 -9.26 -5.72 -4.12
C ALA A 30 -9.93 -4.51 -3.44
N PRO A 31 -10.50 -4.66 -2.22
CA PRO A 31 -11.05 -3.53 -1.50
C PRO A 31 -9.96 -2.50 -1.20
N VAL A 32 -10.35 -1.24 -1.21
CA VAL A 32 -9.47 -0.12 -0.85
C VAL A 32 -9.02 -0.25 0.60
N LEU A 33 -7.77 0.17 0.89
CA LEU A 33 -7.16 -0.05 2.21
C LEU A 33 -7.96 0.59 3.36
N ARG A 34 -8.66 1.70 3.07
CA ARG A 34 -9.55 2.42 4.01
C ARG A 34 -10.72 1.60 4.54
N GLU A 35 -11.18 0.58 3.81
CA GLU A 35 -12.27 -0.30 4.24
C GLU A 35 -11.78 -1.41 5.19
N ARG A 36 -10.46 -1.49 5.41
CA ARG A 36 -9.77 -2.50 6.24
C ARG A 36 -8.77 -1.83 7.19
N SER A 37 -9.20 -0.76 7.85
CA SER A 37 -8.35 0.04 8.75
C SER A 37 -7.75 -0.77 9.92
N ASP A 38 -8.43 -1.83 10.36
CA ASP A 38 -7.94 -2.73 11.41
C ASP A 38 -6.76 -3.60 10.94
N ASP A 39 -6.63 -3.85 9.64
CA ASP A 39 -5.55 -4.66 9.06
C ASP A 39 -4.28 -3.83 8.78
N ILE A 40 -4.37 -2.49 8.82
CA ILE A 40 -3.27 -1.57 8.48
C ILE A 40 -2.03 -1.82 9.35
N LEU A 41 -2.21 -2.11 10.65
CA LEU A 41 -1.08 -2.36 11.54
C LEU A 41 -0.46 -3.75 11.33
N GLN A 42 -1.25 -4.76 11.01
CA GLN A 42 -0.73 -6.09 10.69
C GLN A 42 0.06 -6.07 9.38
N LEU A 43 -0.46 -5.36 8.38
CA LEU A 43 0.27 -5.08 7.15
C LEU A 43 1.58 -4.34 7.48
N ALA A 44 1.54 -3.31 8.33
CA ALA A 44 2.73 -2.53 8.70
C ALA A 44 3.81 -3.43 9.28
N ALA A 45 3.45 -4.23 10.27
CA ALA A 45 4.36 -5.19 10.87
C ALA A 45 4.97 -6.16 9.84
N HIS A 46 4.15 -6.69 8.92
CA HIS A 46 4.61 -7.61 7.89
C HIS A 46 5.64 -6.98 6.95
N PHE A 47 5.30 -5.84 6.34
CA PHE A 47 6.21 -5.19 5.38
C PHE A 47 7.45 -4.59 6.05
N MET A 48 7.30 -4.06 7.27
CA MET A 48 8.46 -3.59 8.04
C MET A 48 9.45 -4.72 8.33
N ALA A 49 8.94 -5.90 8.69
CA ALA A 49 9.77 -7.09 8.91
C ALA A 49 10.45 -7.53 7.61
N LEU A 50 9.71 -7.59 6.50
CA LEU A 50 10.22 -8.00 5.20
C LEU A 50 11.33 -7.07 4.69
N VAL A 51 11.19 -5.75 4.87
CA VAL A 51 12.19 -4.77 4.46
C VAL A 51 13.40 -4.81 5.40
N ALA A 52 13.18 -4.89 6.71
CA ALA A 52 14.27 -4.98 7.68
C ALA A 52 15.13 -6.24 7.46
N GLU A 53 14.51 -7.37 7.12
CA GLU A 53 15.20 -8.61 6.75
C GLU A 53 16.08 -8.41 5.51
N HIS A 54 15.54 -7.83 4.43
CA HIS A 54 16.31 -7.53 3.22
C HIS A 54 17.49 -6.58 3.47
N LEU A 55 17.35 -5.65 4.41
CA LEU A 55 18.40 -4.70 4.78
C LEU A 55 19.35 -5.22 5.87
N ASN A 56 19.12 -6.44 6.38
CA ASN A 56 19.83 -7.01 7.51
C ASN A 56 19.85 -6.07 8.74
N LYS A 57 18.73 -5.38 8.99
CA LYS A 57 18.52 -4.46 10.11
C LYS A 57 17.50 -5.05 11.10
N LYS A 58 17.49 -4.53 12.32
CA LYS A 58 16.40 -4.81 13.27
C LYS A 58 15.12 -4.12 12.81
N VAL A 59 13.98 -4.79 12.97
CA VAL A 59 12.67 -4.21 12.69
C VAL A 59 12.41 -3.08 13.70
N PRO A 60 12.19 -1.82 13.26
CA PRO A 60 11.82 -0.75 14.17
C PRO A 60 10.38 -0.94 14.67
N SER A 61 10.04 -0.39 15.84
CA SER A 61 8.67 -0.32 16.32
C SER A 61 7.97 0.94 15.81
N LEU A 62 6.63 0.95 15.79
CA LEU A 62 5.86 2.18 15.61
C LEU A 62 5.58 2.81 16.98
N SER A 63 5.67 4.13 17.07
CA SER A 63 5.13 4.87 18.21
C SER A 63 3.59 4.81 18.19
N PRO A 64 2.91 4.96 19.34
CA PRO A 64 1.45 5.04 19.40
C PRO A 64 0.88 6.11 18.48
N GLU A 65 1.57 7.25 18.35
CA GLU A 65 1.19 8.34 17.46
C GLU A 65 1.31 7.95 15.99
N ALA A 66 2.35 7.20 15.62
CA ALA A 66 2.53 6.67 14.27
C ALA A 66 1.45 5.64 13.91
N GLU A 67 1.08 4.76 14.84
CA GLU A 67 -0.02 3.82 14.64
C GLU A 67 -1.36 4.53 14.40
N VAL A 68 -1.63 5.58 15.19
CA VAL A 68 -2.84 6.41 15.01
C VAL A 68 -2.82 7.14 13.67
N ALA A 69 -1.66 7.68 13.26
CA ALA A 69 -1.52 8.35 11.97
C ALA A 69 -1.78 7.40 10.80
N LEU A 70 -1.17 6.20 10.83
CA LEU A 70 -1.37 5.17 9.80
C LEU A 70 -2.85 4.75 9.68
N LYS A 71 -3.56 4.64 10.81
CA LYS A 71 -5.00 4.28 10.83
C LYS A 71 -5.90 5.41 10.31
N ARG A 72 -5.53 6.66 10.50
CA ARG A 72 -6.33 7.83 10.13
C ARG A 72 -6.11 8.30 8.70
N TYR A 73 -4.98 7.91 8.09
CA TYR A 73 -4.67 8.31 6.74
C TYR A 73 -5.60 7.63 5.72
N ALA A 74 -5.99 8.37 4.68
CA ALA A 74 -7.01 7.92 3.73
C ALA A 74 -6.50 6.87 2.72
N TRP A 75 -5.17 6.76 2.55
CA TRP A 75 -4.48 5.86 1.62
C TRP A 75 -5.11 5.88 0.22
N SER A 76 -5.13 7.05 -0.41
CA SER A 76 -5.76 7.25 -1.72
C SER A 76 -5.10 6.44 -2.85
N GLY A 77 -3.81 6.09 -2.68
CA GLY A 77 -3.04 5.17 -3.50
C GLY A 77 -3.09 3.71 -3.05
N ASN A 78 -3.98 3.36 -2.11
CA ASN A 78 -4.18 2.02 -1.56
C ASN A 78 -2.88 1.38 -1.02
N VAL A 79 -2.72 0.08 -1.22
CA VAL A 79 -1.59 -0.72 -0.72
C VAL A 79 -0.24 -0.22 -1.25
N ARG A 80 -0.18 0.35 -2.47
CA ARG A 80 1.10 0.79 -3.07
C ARG A 80 1.69 2.02 -2.39
N GLU A 81 0.87 3.04 -2.18
CA GLU A 81 1.26 4.23 -1.42
C GLU A 81 1.66 3.84 0.00
N TRP A 82 0.86 2.97 0.61
CA TRP A 82 1.09 2.44 1.94
C TRP A 82 2.41 1.68 2.07
N GLU A 83 2.70 0.75 1.14
CA GLU A 83 3.94 -0.03 1.10
C GLU A 83 5.14 0.88 0.91
N HIS A 84 5.04 1.86 0.02
CA HIS A 84 6.11 2.83 -0.22
C HIS A 84 6.43 3.64 1.04
N CYS A 85 5.41 4.17 1.70
CA CYS A 85 5.56 4.95 2.93
C CYS A 85 6.25 4.15 4.05
N VAL A 86 5.74 2.95 4.33
CA VAL A 86 6.26 2.11 5.43
C VAL A 86 7.66 1.58 5.11
N SER A 87 7.90 1.13 3.88
CA SER A 87 9.21 0.63 3.46
C SER A 87 10.26 1.74 3.47
N GLY A 88 9.91 2.94 2.99
CA GLY A 88 10.78 4.11 3.03
C GLY A 88 11.16 4.50 4.46
N ALA A 89 10.21 4.45 5.39
CA ALA A 89 10.47 4.71 6.80
C ALA A 89 11.46 3.71 7.42
N VAL A 90 11.37 2.41 7.08
CA VAL A 90 12.33 1.40 7.55
C VAL A 90 13.72 1.59 6.93
N VAL A 91 13.80 1.97 5.66
CA VAL A 91 15.08 2.27 4.99
C VAL A 91 15.79 3.43 5.68
N ALA A 92 15.05 4.50 5.95
CA ALA A 92 15.52 5.73 6.59
C ALA A 92 15.63 5.63 8.12
N ALA A 93 15.19 4.54 8.73
CA ALA A 93 15.20 4.39 10.18
C ALA A 93 16.63 4.41 10.74
N GLU A 94 16.94 5.48 11.48
CA GLU A 94 18.16 5.61 12.29
C GLU A 94 17.93 5.19 13.75
N ARG A 95 16.66 5.13 14.18
CA ARG A 95 16.22 4.81 15.54
C ARG A 95 15.35 3.56 15.59
N ALA A 96 15.25 2.98 16.78
CA ALA A 96 14.45 1.77 17.01
C ALA A 96 12.93 2.01 16.95
N THR A 97 12.47 3.26 16.97
CA THR A 97 11.04 3.61 16.98
C THR A 97 10.73 4.69 15.95
N LEU A 98 9.76 4.42 15.08
CA LEU A 98 9.28 5.33 14.05
C LEU A 98 8.15 6.22 14.59
N ASN A 99 8.27 7.51 14.31
CA ASN A 99 7.29 8.54 14.63
C ASN A 99 6.49 8.92 13.37
N PRO A 100 5.36 9.63 13.51
CA PRO A 100 4.58 10.09 12.36
C PRO A 100 5.41 10.86 11.32
N ALA A 101 6.43 11.61 11.76
CA ALA A 101 7.30 12.37 10.87
C ALA A 101 8.25 11.50 10.02
N ASP A 102 8.47 10.24 10.40
CA ASP A 102 9.29 9.29 9.63
C ASP A 102 8.45 8.60 8.53
N LEU A 103 7.12 8.68 8.63
CA LEU A 103 6.18 8.14 7.66
C LEU A 103 5.87 9.24 6.66
N ALA A 104 6.40 9.13 5.43
CA ALA A 104 6.16 10.07 4.33
C ALA A 104 4.72 9.97 3.80
N MET A 105 3.75 10.31 4.64
CA MET A 105 2.33 10.38 4.33
C MET A 105 2.05 11.73 3.65
N GLU A 106 1.89 11.74 2.32
CA GLU A 106 1.60 12.92 1.49
C GLU A 106 0.14 13.00 1.07
#